data_AF-A0A1Q2D143-F1
#
_entry.id   AF-A0A1Q2D143-F1
#
_cell.length_a   1.000
_cell.length_b   1.000
_cell.length_c   1.000
_cell.angle_alpha   90.00
_cell.angle_beta   90.00
_cell.angle_gamma   90.00
#
_symmetry.space_group_name_H-M   'P 1'
#
loop_
_entity.id
_entity.type
_entity.pdbx_description
1 polymer ?
#
loop_
_entity_poly.entity_id
_entity_poly.type
_entity_poly.pdbx_seq_one_letter_code
_entity_poly.pdbx_strand_id
1 'polypeptide(L)' 'MRVFSDLNLNGQAPTRAQAGRGSWGPKGVPSTRWKKIQRIIVPIIVVAIAVGLFFLGRMFYLMLTGA' A
#
# COMPACT_ATOMS: atom_id res chain seq x y z
N MET A 1 23.38 25.40 17.35
CA MET A 1 22.53 25.36 16.13
C MET A 1 21.15 24.86 16.51
N ARG A 2 20.08 25.64 16.29
CA ARG A 2 18.70 25.19 16.55
C ARG A 2 18.23 24.41 15.32
N VAL A 3 17.97 23.11 15.47
CA VAL A 3 17.60 22.17 14.38
C VAL A 3 16.08 22.07 14.23
N PHE A 4 15.34 23.07 14.69
CA PHE A 4 13.88 23.12 14.59
C PHE A 4 13.47 24.40 13.89
N SER A 5 12.76 24.27 12.76
CA SER A 5 12.10 25.38 12.08
C SER A 5 10.83 25.76 12.83
N ASP A 6 10.49 27.05 12.80
CA ASP A 6 9.25 27.57 13.36
C ASP A 6 8.08 27.13 12.47
N LEU A 7 7.55 25.94 12.76
CA LEU A 7 6.56 25.26 11.93
C LEU A 7 5.21 25.99 12.02
N ASN A 8 5.00 26.94 11.12
CA ASN A 8 3.73 27.64 11.00
C ASN A 8 2.67 26.76 10.31
N LEU A 9 1.92 26.03 11.14
CA LEU A 9 0.78 25.19 10.73
C LEU A 9 -0.47 26.00 10.31
N ASN A 10 -0.47 27.32 10.48
CA ASN A 10 -1.56 28.22 10.06
C ASN A 10 -1.26 28.93 8.72
N GLY A 11 -0.04 28.79 8.18
CA GLY A 11 0.32 29.33 6.87
C GLY A 11 -0.20 28.47 5.72
N GLN A 12 0.07 28.89 4.47
CA GLN A 12 -0.17 28.06 3.29
C GLN A 12 0.75 26.83 3.31
N ALA A 13 0.36 25.79 4.03
CA ALA A 13 1.06 24.51 4.02
C ALA A 13 0.88 23.82 2.65
N PRO A 14 1.92 23.16 2.11
CA PRO A 14 1.82 22.45 0.84
C PRO A 14 0.65 21.44 0.86
N THR A 15 -0.11 21.37 -0.23
CA THR A 15 -1.34 20.57 -0.42
C THR A 15 -1.20 19.06 -0.19
N ARG A 16 0.01 18.54 0.02
CA ARG A 16 0.29 17.10 0.00
C ARG A 16 -0.02 16.37 1.31
N ALA A 17 0.02 17.04 2.46
CA ALA A 17 -0.34 16.44 3.73
C ALA A 17 -0.57 17.51 4.81
N GLN A 18 -1.82 17.76 5.17
CA GLN A 18 -2.13 18.57 6.35
C GLN A 18 -2.14 17.68 7.60
N ALA A 19 -1.33 18.05 8.59
CA ALA A 19 -1.33 17.40 9.89
C ALA A 19 -2.70 17.61 10.56
N GLY A 20 -3.25 16.55 11.17
CA GLY A 20 -4.59 16.59 11.72
C GLY A 20 -4.70 17.59 12.88
N ARG A 21 -5.56 18.61 12.74
CA ARG A 21 -5.83 19.64 13.76
C ARG A 21 -7.32 19.71 14.04
N GLY A 22 -7.76 19.34 15.24
CA GLY A 22 -9.18 19.40 15.63
C GLY A 22 -10.08 18.51 14.75
N SER A 23 -11.20 19.05 14.26
CA SER A 23 -12.12 18.36 13.33
C SER A 23 -11.53 18.06 11.94
N TRP A 24 -10.34 18.58 11.64
CA TRP A 24 -9.61 18.32 10.42
C TRP A 24 -8.72 17.09 10.62
N GLY A 25 -9.29 15.91 10.41
CA GLY A 25 -8.51 14.69 10.21
C GLY A 25 -7.74 14.73 8.87
N PRO A 26 -6.70 13.90 8.68
CA PRO A 26 -5.97 13.83 7.43
C PRO A 26 -6.92 13.45 6.28
N LYS A 27 -7.39 14.44 5.51
CA LYS A 27 -8.23 14.23 4.33
C LYS A 27 -7.35 13.71 3.21
N GLY A 28 -7.78 12.62 2.56
CA GLY A 28 -7.08 12.02 1.43
C GLY A 28 -5.89 11.12 1.79
N VAL A 29 -5.65 10.84 3.07
CA VAL A 29 -4.59 9.90 3.50
C VAL A 29 -5.23 8.59 3.96
N PRO A 30 -4.83 7.43 3.41
CA PRO A 30 -5.33 6.14 3.88
C PRO A 30 -5.08 5.99 5.38
N SER A 31 -6.08 5.51 6.12
CA SER A 31 -5.93 5.29 7.55
C SER A 31 -4.80 4.28 7.85
N THR A 32 -4.23 4.36 9.04
CA THR A 32 -3.19 3.41 9.48
C THR A 32 -3.66 1.96 9.46
N ARG A 33 -4.96 1.72 9.71
CA ARG A 33 -5.57 0.38 9.62
C ARG A 33 -5.60 -0.12 8.18
N TRP A 34 -6.00 0.72 7.23
CA TRP A 34 -6.00 0.38 5.79
C TRP A 34 -4.60 0.04 5.29
N LYS A 35 -3.58 0.82 5.69
CA LYS A 35 -2.18 0.54 5.33
C LYS A 35 -1.68 -0.79 5.89
N LYS A 36 -2.07 -1.14 7.12
CA LYS A 36 -1.71 -2.43 7.75
C LYS A 36 -2.35 -3.60 7.02
N ILE A 37 -3.63 -3.49 6.68
CA ILE A 37 -4.37 -4.50 5.93
C ILE A 37 -3.75 -4.70 4.54
N GLN A 38 -3.49 -3.63 3.81
CA GLN A 38 -2.88 -3.70 2.48
C GLN A 38 -1.50 -4.40 2.52
N ARG A 39 -0.68 -4.13 3.53
CA ARG A 39 0.63 -4.75 3.69
C ARG A 39 0.57 -6.28 3.86
N ILE A 40 -0.54 -6.80 4.38
CA ILE A 40 -0.75 -8.24 4.59
C ILE A 40 -1.45 -8.87 3.39
N ILE A 41 -2.52 -8.24 2.89
CA ILE A 41 -3.36 -8.81 1.83
C ILE A 41 -2.63 -8.83 0.48
N VAL A 42 -1.87 -7.78 0.14
CA VAL A 42 -1.18 -7.69 -1.15
C VAL A 42 -0.21 -8.86 -1.38
N PRO A 43 0.74 -9.18 -0.49
CA PRO A 43 1.66 -10.30 -0.73
C PRO A 43 0.93 -11.65 -0.81
N ILE A 44 -0.12 -11.85 -0.01
CA ILE A 44 -0.93 -13.08 -0.05
C ILE A 44 -1.58 -13.26 -1.43
N ILE A 45 -2.22 -12.21 -1.95
CA ILE A 45 -2.87 -12.25 -3.27
C ILE A 45 -1.84 -12.50 -4.37
N VAL A 46 -0.70 -11.81 -4.33
CA VAL A 46 0.37 -11.97 -5.32
C VAL A 46 0.89 -13.41 -5.36
N VAL A 47 1.16 -14.00 -4.20
CA VAL A 47 1.60 -15.40 -4.10
C VAL A 47 0.52 -16.36 -4.62
N ALA A 48 -0.75 -16.14 -4.26
CA ALA A 48 -1.85 -16.98 -4.73
C ALA A 48 -1.97 -16.95 -6.27
N ILE A 49 -1.86 -15.77 -6.88
CA ILE A 49 -1.87 -15.63 -8.35
C ILE A 49 -0.68 -16.35 -8.97
N ALA A 50 0.54 -16.15 -8.44
CA ALA A 50 1.74 -16.80 -8.95
C ALA A 50 1.65 -18.33 -8.91
N VAL A 51 1.14 -18.88 -7.79
CA VAL A 51 0.89 -20.32 -7.63
C VAL A 51 -0.14 -20.81 -8.66
N GLY A 52 -1.25 -20.06 -8.85
CA GLY A 52 -2.26 -20.41 -9.85
C GLY A 52 -1.70 -20.45 -11.28
N LEU A 53 -0.91 -19.44 -11.66
CA LEU A 53 -0.25 -19.39 -12.98
C LEU A 53 0.75 -20.53 -13.16
N PHE A 54 1.51 -20.86 -12.11
CA PHE A 54 2.44 -21.99 -12.15
C PHE A 54 1.73 -23.32 -12.40
N PHE A 55 0.65 -23.60 -11.66
CA PHE A 55 -0.11 -24.84 -11.86
C PHE A 55 -0.79 -24.89 -13.23
N LEU A 56 -1.31 -23.75 -13.70
CA LEU A 56 -1.88 -23.64 -15.03
C LEU A 56 -0.84 -23.98 -16.12
N GLY A 57 0.35 -23.38 -16.05
CA GLY A 57 1.45 -23.69 -16.96
C GLY A 57 1.91 -25.14 -16.86
N ARG A 58 2.03 -25.68 -15.64
CA ARG A 58 2.38 -27.09 -15.42
C ARG A 58 1.37 -28.05 -16.03
N MET A 59 0.08 -27.76 -15.93
CA MET A 59 -0.98 -28.56 -16.53
C MET A 59 -0.84 -28.64 -18.05
N PHE A 60 -0.61 -27.49 -18.71
CA PHE A 60 -0.36 -27.46 -20.15
C PHE A 60 0.91 -28.20 -20.53
N TYR A 61 1.98 -28.03 -19.75
CA TYR A 61 3.24 -28.74 -19.97
C TYR A 61 3.00 -30.25 -19.99
N LEU A 62 2.35 -30.81 -18.96
CA LEU A 62 2.07 -32.25 -18.88
C LEU A 62 1.20 -32.74 -20.04
N MET A 63 0.13 -32.00 -20.39
CA MET A 63 -0.71 -32.32 -21.54
C MET A 63 0.08 -32.37 -22.86
N LEU A 64 1.05 -31.47 -23.05
CA LEU A 64 1.84 -31.38 -24.28
C LEU A 64 2.99 -32.39 -24.33
N THR A 65 3.59 -32.72 -23.18
CA THR A 65 4.70 -33.69 -23.11
C THR A 65 4.24 -35.14 -22.96
N GLY A 66 2.93 -35.40 -22.86
CA GLY A 66 2.35 -36.75 -22.86
C GLY A 66 2.69 -37.57 -21.61
N ALA A 67 2.93 -36.91 -20.47
CA ALA A 67 3.09 -37.55 -19.17
C ALA A 67 1.73 -37.77 -18.48
#